data_AF-A0AAU4SAS5-F1
#
_entry.id   AF-A0AAU4SAS5-F1
#
_cell.length_a   1.000
_cell.length_b   1.000
_cell.length_c   1.000
_cell.angle_alpha   90.00
_cell.angle_beta   90.00
_cell.angle_gamma   90.00
#
_symmetry.space_group_name_H-M   'P 1'
#
loop_
_entity.id
_entity.type
_entity.pdbx_description
1 polymer ?
#
loop_
_entity_poly.entity_id
_entity_poly.type
_entity_poly.pdbx_seq_one_letter_code
_entity_poly.pdbx_strand_id
1 'polypeptide(L)'
;MTAPLVADLDERSLLLALQEVTEELTAETPPEALPMDQDEANALLTALLQAGGHGGTGLAELDEYEQYAAARRVLVALAEDPGTRAAAAPVLADPPADTRLGADLAVPALAAVAGVVAWLQTKVDVRIKRKDGKTEFEFRVVKEAASAGLLKELAGAVLRLWNGPPQQ
;
A
#
# COMPACT_ATOMS: atom_id res chain seq x y z
N MET A 1 2.24 8.14 18.79
CA MET A 1 1.69 9.50 18.54
C MET A 1 1.28 9.70 17.09
N THR A 2 1.39 8.69 16.21
CA THR A 2 1.11 8.83 14.78
C THR A 2 -0.38 8.72 14.42
N ALA A 3 -1.11 7.78 15.01
CA ALA A 3 -2.54 7.61 14.74
C ALA A 3 -3.39 8.89 14.99
N PRO A 4 -3.15 9.69 16.05
CA PRO A 4 -3.84 10.98 16.23
C PRO A 4 -3.56 11.97 15.10
N LEU A 5 -2.29 12.10 14.66
CA LEU A 5 -1.92 13.03 13.58
C LEU A 5 -2.61 12.68 12.27
N VAL A 6 -2.66 11.39 11.93
CA VAL A 6 -3.36 10.92 10.71
C VAL A 6 -4.87 11.07 10.83
N ALA A 7 -5.44 10.95 12.04
CA ALA A 7 -6.88 11.12 12.26
C ALA A 7 -7.34 12.58 12.02
N ASP A 8 -6.46 13.55 12.29
CA ASP A 8 -6.76 14.98 12.13
C ASP A 8 -6.63 15.48 10.68
N LEU A 9 -6.08 14.67 9.77
CA LEU A 9 -6.02 15.02 8.34
C LEU A 9 -7.42 14.99 7.72
N ASP A 10 -7.75 16.01 6.92
CA ASP A 10 -8.88 15.92 6.00
C ASP A 10 -8.61 14.86 4.90
N GLU A 11 -9.65 14.46 4.18
CA GLU A 11 -9.58 13.41 3.16
C GLU A 11 -8.58 13.73 2.04
N ARG A 12 -8.46 14.99 1.64
CA ARG A 12 -7.57 15.41 0.56
C ARG A 12 -6.11 15.43 1.04
N SER A 13 -5.84 16.00 2.20
CA SER A 13 -4.51 15.97 2.84
C SER A 13 -4.05 14.54 3.11
N LEU A 14 -4.96 13.64 3.49
CA LEU A 14 -4.67 12.22 3.66
C LEU A 14 -4.19 11.57 2.36
N LEU A 15 -4.90 11.79 1.25
CA LEU A 15 -4.56 11.18 -0.04
C LEU A 15 -3.24 11.75 -0.58
N LEU A 16 -3.05 13.07 -0.48
CA LEU A 16 -1.80 13.71 -0.88
C LEU A 16 -0.62 13.21 -0.05
N ALA A 17 -0.78 13.08 1.27
CA ALA A 17 0.26 12.53 2.14
C ALA A 17 0.60 11.10 1.74
N LEU A 18 -0.41 10.27 1.44
CA LEU A 18 -0.19 8.90 1.04
C LEU A 18 0.50 8.79 -0.33
N GLN A 19 0.14 9.64 -1.29
CA GLN A 19 0.83 9.74 -2.59
C GLN A 19 2.30 10.13 -2.39
N GLU A 20 2.57 11.20 -1.63
CA GLU A 20 3.93 11.70 -1.41
C GLU A 20 4.82 10.68 -0.68
N VAL A 21 4.29 9.99 0.33
CA VAL A 21 5.02 8.90 1.00
C VAL A 21 5.28 7.72 0.05
N THR A 22 4.31 7.38 -0.80
CA THR A 22 4.47 6.29 -1.78
C THR A 22 5.53 6.62 -2.83
N GLU A 23 5.54 7.86 -3.33
CA GLU A 23 6.55 8.37 -4.26
C GLU A 23 7.95 8.30 -3.63
N GLU A 24 8.11 8.77 -2.38
CA GLU A 24 9.39 8.70 -1.67
C GLU A 24 9.88 7.25 -1.49
N LEU A 25 8.98 6.33 -1.11
CA LEU A 25 9.33 4.93 -0.93
C LEU A 25 9.72 4.21 -2.23
N THR A 26 9.21 4.67 -3.36
CA THR A 26 9.41 4.04 -4.67
C THR A 26 10.45 4.75 -5.53
N ALA A 27 10.98 5.90 -5.09
CA ALA A 27 11.92 6.74 -5.85
C ALA A 27 13.15 5.98 -6.38
N GLU A 28 13.69 5.03 -5.60
CA GLU A 28 14.85 4.22 -5.95
C GLU A 28 14.47 2.83 -6.52
N THR A 29 13.17 2.53 -6.63
CA THR A 29 12.70 1.26 -7.18
C THR A 29 12.72 1.32 -8.69
N PRO A 30 13.35 0.34 -9.38
CA PRO A 30 13.40 0.35 -10.83
C PRO A 30 11.98 0.18 -11.42
N PRO A 31 11.63 0.88 -12.52
CA PRO A 31 10.28 0.89 -13.07
C PRO A 31 9.72 -0.51 -13.39
N GLU A 32 10.57 -1.46 -13.79
CA GLU A 32 10.16 -2.82 -14.08
C GLU A 32 9.68 -3.61 -12.86
N ALA A 33 10.10 -3.22 -11.66
CA ALA A 33 9.72 -3.82 -10.39
C ALA A 33 8.46 -3.17 -9.77
N LEU A 34 8.00 -2.05 -10.32
CA LEU A 34 6.75 -1.39 -9.95
C LEU A 34 5.60 -1.95 -10.82
N PRO A 35 4.37 -2.05 -10.27
CA PRO A 35 3.18 -2.24 -11.08
C PRO A 35 3.01 -1.08 -12.08
N MET A 36 2.58 -1.40 -13.29
CA MET A 36 2.40 -0.45 -14.39
C MET A 36 1.15 0.41 -14.21
N ASP A 37 0.10 -0.19 -13.65
CA ASP A 37 -1.20 0.44 -13.48
C ASP A 37 -1.94 -0.14 -12.26
N GLN A 38 -3.14 0.39 -12.02
CA GLN A 38 -4.00 -0.03 -10.91
C GLN A 38 -4.41 -1.51 -11.00
N ASP A 39 -4.62 -2.04 -12.20
CA ASP A 39 -5.04 -3.44 -12.38
C ASP A 39 -3.90 -4.38 -12.01
N GLU A 40 -2.67 -4.06 -12.43
CA GLU A 40 -1.49 -4.83 -12.07
C GLU A 40 -1.18 -4.75 -10.56
N ALA A 41 -1.38 -3.60 -9.94
CA ALA A 41 -1.24 -3.45 -8.49
C ALA A 41 -2.26 -4.31 -7.73
N ASN A 42 -3.53 -4.31 -8.16
CA ASN A 42 -4.57 -5.18 -7.60
C ASN A 42 -4.28 -6.66 -7.83
N ALA A 43 -3.76 -7.02 -9.01
CA ALA A 43 -3.37 -8.39 -9.32
C ALA A 43 -2.20 -8.87 -8.44
N LEU A 44 -1.23 -8.00 -8.15
CA LEU A 44 -0.12 -8.27 -7.22
C LEU A 44 -0.66 -8.59 -5.82
N LEU A 45 -1.53 -7.74 -5.28
CA LEU A 45 -2.14 -7.95 -3.97
C LEU A 45 -3.00 -9.20 -3.93
N THR A 46 -3.76 -9.47 -5.00
CA THR A 46 -4.54 -10.71 -5.14
C THR A 46 -3.62 -11.94 -5.11
N ALA A 47 -2.50 -11.91 -5.83
CA ALA A 47 -1.52 -12.99 -5.83
C ALA A 47 -0.91 -13.22 -4.44
N LEU A 48 -0.60 -12.15 -3.70
CA LEU A 48 -0.14 -12.24 -2.31
C LEU A 48 -1.20 -12.88 -1.40
N LEU A 49 -2.45 -12.41 -1.47
CA LEU A 49 -3.55 -12.93 -0.66
C LEU A 49 -3.79 -14.42 -0.93
N GLN A 50 -3.78 -14.83 -2.21
CA GLN A 50 -3.90 -16.23 -2.60
C GLN A 50 -2.73 -17.06 -2.09
N ALA A 51 -1.50 -16.58 -2.20
CA ALA A 51 -0.32 -17.25 -1.67
C ALA A 51 -0.35 -17.39 -0.13
N GLY A 52 -0.97 -16.43 0.56
CA GLY A 52 -1.24 -16.47 2.00
C GLY A 52 -2.45 -17.34 2.40
N GLY A 53 -3.18 -17.91 1.45
CA GLY A 53 -4.35 -18.77 1.70
C GLY A 53 -5.66 -18.03 1.93
N HIS A 54 -5.79 -16.78 1.46
CA HIS A 54 -7.00 -15.98 1.58
C HIS A 54 -7.73 -15.85 0.23
N GLY A 55 -9.07 -15.84 0.29
CA GLY A 55 -9.91 -15.44 -0.85
C GLY A 55 -9.84 -13.92 -1.01
N GLY A 56 -9.52 -13.44 -2.22
CA GLY A 56 -9.35 -12.02 -2.50
C GLY A 56 -10.63 -11.25 -2.21
N THR A 57 -10.55 -10.28 -1.30
CA THR A 57 -11.51 -9.17 -1.20
C THR A 57 -10.75 -7.93 -1.59
N GLY A 58 -11.18 -7.30 -2.69
CA GLY A 58 -10.52 -6.12 -3.24
C GLY A 58 -10.90 -4.88 -2.45
N LEU A 59 -9.97 -3.95 -2.25
CA LEU A 59 -10.26 -2.67 -1.62
C LEU A 59 -11.33 -1.87 -2.39
N ALA A 60 -11.39 -2.07 -3.71
CA ALA A 60 -12.37 -1.43 -4.60
C ALA A 60 -13.82 -1.89 -4.37
N GLU A 61 -14.03 -3.00 -3.65
CA GLU A 61 -15.38 -3.50 -3.33
C GLU A 61 -15.96 -2.82 -2.07
N LEU A 62 -15.11 -2.15 -1.28
CA LEU A 62 -15.53 -1.39 -0.12
C LEU A 62 -16.22 -0.09 -0.53
N ASP A 63 -17.08 0.44 0.33
CA ASP A 63 -17.65 1.77 0.10
C ASP A 63 -16.59 2.88 0.25
N GLU A 64 -16.90 4.09 -0.22
CA GLU A 64 -15.94 5.20 -0.20
C GLU A 64 -15.44 5.54 1.21
N TYR A 65 -16.32 5.48 2.21
CA TYR A 65 -15.95 5.74 3.61
C TYR A 65 -14.96 4.69 4.13
N GLU A 66 -15.20 3.42 3.83
CA GLU A 66 -14.33 2.31 4.16
C GLU A 66 -12.99 2.38 3.41
N GLN A 67 -12.97 2.86 2.16
CA GLN A 67 -11.75 3.11 1.39
C GLN A 67 -10.89 4.20 2.05
N TYR A 68 -11.49 5.30 2.51
CA TYR A 68 -10.77 6.32 3.29
C TYR A 68 -10.28 5.78 4.62
N ALA A 69 -11.08 4.97 5.31
CA ALA A 69 -10.66 4.33 6.55
C ALA A 69 -9.46 3.40 6.33
N ALA A 70 -9.42 2.66 5.21
CA ALA A 70 -8.28 1.86 4.81
C ALA A 70 -7.06 2.73 4.47
N ALA A 71 -7.22 3.80 3.70
CA ALA A 71 -6.14 4.73 3.39
C ALA A 71 -5.49 5.33 4.66
N ARG A 72 -6.30 5.71 5.66
CA ARG A 72 -5.79 6.14 6.98
C ARG A 72 -4.99 5.04 7.66
N ARG A 73 -5.51 3.80 7.68
CA ARG A 73 -4.81 2.65 8.27
C ARG A 73 -3.47 2.40 7.57
N VAL A 74 -3.43 2.51 6.24
CA VAL A 74 -2.19 2.39 5.47
C VAL A 74 -1.19 3.47 5.85
N LEU A 75 -1.58 4.75 5.90
CA LEU A 75 -0.68 5.84 6.26
C LEU A 75 -0.16 5.70 7.70
N VAL A 76 -1.01 5.29 8.65
CA VAL A 76 -0.57 4.96 10.02
C VAL A 76 0.45 3.83 10.01
N ALA A 77 0.19 2.74 9.29
CA ALA A 77 1.10 1.60 9.22
C ALA A 77 2.45 1.99 8.60
N LEU A 78 2.46 2.80 7.53
CA LEU A 78 3.69 3.31 6.92
C LEU A 78 4.52 4.16 7.89
N ALA A 79 3.87 4.96 8.73
CA ALA A 79 4.57 5.80 9.68
C ALA A 79 5.02 5.06 10.95
N GLU A 80 4.33 3.97 11.31
CA GLU A 80 4.70 3.12 12.44
C GLU A 80 5.72 2.05 12.07
N ASP A 81 5.81 1.64 10.81
CA ASP A 81 6.76 0.64 10.34
C ASP A 81 8.21 1.19 10.25
N PRO A 82 9.21 0.54 10.86
CA PRO A 82 10.59 1.02 10.85
C PRO A 82 11.22 1.21 9.47
N GLY A 83 10.80 0.43 8.47
CA GLY A 83 11.33 0.49 7.11
C GLY A 83 10.77 1.64 6.28
N THR A 84 9.59 2.15 6.63
CA THR A 84 8.91 3.22 5.88
C THR A 84 8.78 4.53 6.67
N ARG A 85 9.02 4.51 7.99
CA ARG A 85 8.89 5.68 8.87
C ARG A 85 9.73 6.88 8.43
N ALA A 86 10.94 6.63 7.91
CA ALA A 86 11.82 7.72 7.47
C ALA A 86 11.21 8.54 6.33
N ALA A 87 10.47 7.90 5.41
CA ALA A 87 9.72 8.56 4.34
C ALA A 87 8.45 9.23 4.88
N ALA A 88 7.73 8.57 5.80
CA ALA A 88 6.46 9.08 6.30
C ALA A 88 6.58 10.25 7.30
N ALA A 89 7.64 10.28 8.10
CA ALA A 89 7.82 11.29 9.15
C ALA A 89 7.84 12.75 8.66
N PRO A 90 8.60 13.12 7.60
CA PRO A 90 8.61 14.51 7.11
C PRO A 90 7.24 14.93 6.56
N VAL A 91 6.56 14.05 5.81
CA VAL A 91 5.23 14.33 5.23
C VAL A 91 4.19 14.53 6.33
N LEU A 92 4.23 13.74 7.41
CA LEU A 92 3.29 13.92 8.53
C LEU A 92 3.62 15.11 9.42
N ALA A 93 4.88 15.56 9.45
CA ALA A 93 5.29 16.74 10.19
C ALA A 93 4.83 18.04 9.52
N ASP A 94 4.73 18.05 8.19
CA ASP A 94 4.22 19.15 7.38
C ASP A 94 3.29 18.62 6.28
N PRO A 95 2.03 18.26 6.62
CA PRO A 95 1.11 17.65 5.67
C PRO A 95 0.85 18.55 4.46
N PRO A 96 0.80 17.98 3.25
CA PRO A 96 0.52 18.76 2.04
C PRO A 96 -0.84 19.43 2.13
N ALA A 97 -0.85 20.77 2.07
CA ALA A 97 -2.06 21.56 2.21
C ALA A 97 -3.02 21.39 1.01
N ASP A 98 -4.32 21.39 1.30
CA ASP A 98 -5.44 21.37 0.33
C ASP A 98 -5.36 22.51 -0.72
N THR A 99 -4.61 23.58 -0.45
CA THR A 99 -4.51 24.75 -1.33
C THR A 99 -3.81 24.52 -2.68
N ARG A 100 -3.26 23.32 -2.96
CA ARG A 100 -2.72 22.97 -4.28
C ARG A 100 -3.88 22.81 -5.29
N LEU A 101 -4.29 23.92 -5.90
CA LEU A 101 -5.16 23.96 -7.08
C LEU A 101 -4.45 23.25 -8.25
N GLY A 102 -4.81 21.99 -8.54
CA GLY A 102 -4.38 21.28 -9.75
C GLY A 102 -3.63 19.97 -9.58
N ALA A 103 -3.49 19.44 -8.36
CA ALA A 103 -3.04 18.05 -8.21
C ALA A 103 -4.19 17.09 -8.53
N ASP A 104 -3.96 16.16 -9.47
CA ASP A 104 -4.85 15.03 -9.71
C ASP A 104 -4.81 14.12 -8.47
N LEU A 105 -5.90 14.13 -7.71
CA LEU A 105 -6.06 13.24 -6.57
C LEU A 105 -6.27 11.82 -7.09
N ALA A 106 -5.46 10.89 -6.59
CA ALA A 106 -5.83 9.49 -6.66
C ALA A 106 -7.16 9.26 -5.93
N VAL A 107 -8.00 8.37 -6.45
CA VAL A 107 -9.13 7.83 -5.68
C VAL A 107 -8.61 7.08 -4.44
N PRO A 108 -9.33 7.06 -3.30
CA PRO A 108 -8.82 6.51 -2.05
C PRO A 108 -8.38 5.06 -2.15
N ALA A 109 -9.10 4.23 -2.91
CA ALA A 109 -8.69 2.86 -3.18
C ALA A 109 -7.31 2.78 -3.88
N LEU A 110 -7.05 3.64 -4.85
CA LEU A 110 -5.79 3.63 -5.58
C LEU A 110 -4.63 4.06 -4.68
N ALA A 111 -4.80 5.14 -3.91
CA ALA A 111 -3.76 5.63 -3.00
C ALA A 111 -3.40 4.57 -1.93
N ALA A 112 -4.41 3.91 -1.35
CA ALA A 112 -4.23 2.83 -0.39
C ALA A 112 -3.54 1.61 -0.98
N VAL A 113 -3.94 1.17 -2.18
CA VAL A 113 -3.27 0.06 -2.90
C VAL A 113 -1.80 0.40 -3.17
N ALA A 114 -1.52 1.60 -3.68
CA ALA A 114 -0.16 2.03 -4.00
C ALA A 114 0.74 2.06 -2.74
N GLY A 115 0.24 2.64 -1.64
CA GLY A 115 0.97 2.68 -0.38
C GLY A 115 1.28 1.29 0.19
N VAL A 116 0.39 0.31 0.01
CA VAL A 116 0.65 -1.07 0.44
C VAL A 116 1.59 -1.81 -0.48
N VAL A 117 1.53 -1.59 -1.79
CA VAL A 117 2.56 -2.13 -2.69
C VAL A 117 3.94 -1.60 -2.29
N ALA A 118 4.08 -0.29 -2.05
CA ALA A 118 5.32 0.30 -1.58
C ALA A 118 5.79 -0.29 -0.24
N TRP A 119 4.88 -0.43 0.73
CA TRP A 119 5.17 -1.13 1.99
C TRP A 119 5.66 -2.56 1.77
N LEU A 120 4.97 -3.35 0.93
CA LEU A 120 5.34 -4.73 0.62
C LEU A 120 6.72 -4.83 -0.01
N GLN A 121 7.07 -3.90 -0.90
CA GLN A 121 8.38 -3.83 -1.53
C GLN A 121 9.52 -3.56 -0.53
N THR A 122 9.22 -2.99 0.64
CA THR A 122 10.20 -2.91 1.75
C THR A 122 10.39 -4.23 2.51
N LYS A 123 9.48 -5.21 2.33
CA LYS A 123 9.49 -6.49 3.05
C LYS A 123 10.00 -7.64 2.19
N VAL A 124 9.71 -7.59 0.89
CA VAL A 124 10.03 -8.63 -0.08
C VAL A 124 10.40 -8.02 -1.42
N ASP A 125 11.31 -8.69 -2.12
CA ASP A 125 11.59 -8.41 -3.51
C ASP A 125 10.43 -8.96 -4.36
N VAL A 126 9.67 -8.07 -5.00
CA VAL A 126 8.61 -8.48 -5.93
C VAL A 126 9.16 -8.51 -7.35
N ARG A 127 9.19 -9.69 -7.96
CA ARG A 127 9.52 -9.85 -9.38
C ARG A 127 8.24 -9.94 -10.19
N ILE A 128 8.03 -8.96 -11.06
CA ILE A 128 6.90 -8.88 -11.98
C ILE A 128 7.36 -9.39 -13.35
N LYS A 129 6.78 -10.50 -13.82
CA LYS A 129 7.05 -11.07 -15.14
C LYS A 129 5.84 -10.85 -16.03
N ARG A 130 6.02 -10.10 -17.11
CA ARG A 130 4.98 -9.81 -18.11
C ARG A 130 5.29 -10.62 -19.36
N LYS A 131 4.44 -11.60 -19.70
CA LYS A 131 4.63 -12.48 -20.85
C LYS A 131 3.29 -12.83 -21.49
N ASP A 132 3.18 -12.68 -22.82
CA ASP A 132 2.01 -13.07 -23.61
C ASP A 132 0.68 -12.47 -23.08
N GLY A 133 0.71 -11.22 -22.62
CA GLY A 133 -0.45 -10.54 -22.04
C GLY A 133 -0.85 -11.00 -20.63
N LYS A 134 0.00 -11.81 -19.98
CA LYS A 134 -0.17 -12.24 -18.59
C LYS A 134 0.90 -11.63 -17.70
N THR A 135 0.51 -11.28 -16.48
CA THR A 135 1.44 -10.88 -15.43
C THR A 135 1.52 -11.98 -14.37
N GLU A 136 2.74 -12.40 -14.07
CA GLU A 136 3.08 -13.32 -12.99
C GLU A 136 3.89 -12.58 -11.91
N PHE A 137 3.59 -12.87 -10.65
CA PHE A 137 4.26 -12.26 -9.49
C PHE A 137 5.03 -13.32 -8.71
N GLU A 138 6.29 -13.02 -8.40
CA GLU A 138 7.14 -13.87 -7.58
C GLU A 138 7.67 -13.05 -6.40
N PHE A 139 7.33 -13.48 -5.17
CA PHE A 139 7.74 -12.83 -3.93
C PHE A 139 9.00 -13.49 -3.39
N ARG A 140 10.04 -12.71 -3.13
CA ARG A 140 11.35 -13.21 -2.72
C ARG A 140 11.90 -12.48 -1.50
N VAL A 141 12.78 -13.15 -0.78
CA VAL A 141 13.65 -12.52 0.20
C VAL A 141 15.06 -12.70 -0.32
N VAL A 142 15.69 -11.61 -0.76
CA VAL A 142 17.00 -11.62 -1.43
C VAL A 142 16.92 -12.37 -2.76
N LYS A 143 17.27 -13.66 -2.80
CA LYS A 143 17.27 -14.48 -4.02
C LYS A 143 16.38 -15.72 -3.91
N GLU A 144 15.87 -16.00 -2.72
CA GLU A 144 15.06 -17.17 -2.44
C GLU A 144 13.57 -16.81 -2.46
N ALA A 145 12.72 -17.78 -2.81
CA ALA A 145 11.28 -17.62 -2.70
C ALA A 145 10.90 -17.32 -1.23
N ALA A 146 9.99 -16.36 -1.03
CA ALA A 146 9.46 -16.07 0.28
C ALA A 146 8.77 -17.31 0.87
N SER A 147 8.97 -17.55 2.17
CA SER A 147 8.36 -18.71 2.82
C SER A 147 6.84 -18.57 2.88
N ALA A 148 6.11 -19.69 2.83
CA ALA A 148 4.65 -19.67 2.97
C ALA A 148 4.18 -19.02 4.28
N GLY A 149 4.97 -19.15 5.37
CA GLY A 149 4.71 -18.48 6.63
C GLY A 149 4.76 -16.96 6.50
N LEU A 150 5.80 -16.43 5.86
CA LEU A 150 5.95 -15.00 5.61
C LEU A 150 4.81 -14.47 4.71
N LEU A 151 4.48 -15.18 3.62
CA LEU A 151 3.40 -14.77 2.72
C LEU A 151 2.04 -14.74 3.43
N LYS A 152 1.78 -15.70 4.32
CA LYS A 152 0.59 -15.70 5.17
C LYS A 152 0.56 -14.51 6.14
N GLU A 153 1.69 -14.17 6.75
CA GLU A 153 1.80 -13.01 7.65
C GLU A 153 1.55 -11.68 6.91
N LEU A 154 2.17 -11.51 5.73
CA LEU A 154 2.00 -10.33 4.88
C LEU A 154 0.56 -10.22 4.37
N ALA A 155 -0.04 -11.31 3.88
CA ALA A 155 -1.43 -11.33 3.46
C ALA A 155 -2.38 -10.96 4.61
N GLY A 156 -2.14 -11.50 5.81
CA GLY A 156 -2.90 -11.14 7.01
C GLY A 156 -2.73 -9.67 7.41
N ALA A 157 -1.56 -9.08 7.18
CA ALA A 157 -1.34 -7.65 7.40
C ALA A 157 -2.15 -6.80 6.41
N VAL A 158 -2.12 -7.13 5.12
CA VAL A 158 -2.93 -6.44 4.08
C VAL A 158 -4.41 -6.49 4.43
N LEU A 159 -4.94 -7.66 4.82
CA LEU A 159 -6.36 -7.77 5.21
C LEU A 159 -6.73 -6.93 6.44
N ARG A 160 -5.84 -6.79 7.43
CA ARG A 160 -6.06 -5.90 8.58
C ARG A 160 -6.04 -4.43 8.20
N LEU A 161 -5.24 -4.05 7.22
CA LEU A 161 -5.26 -2.70 6.69
C LEU A 161 -6.60 -2.42 5.99
N TRP A 162 -7.20 -3.42 5.32
CA TRP A 162 -8.41 -3.21 4.52
C TRP A 162 -9.62 -3.15 5.42
N ASN A 163 -9.74 -4.14 6.31
CA ASN A 163 -10.95 -4.37 7.10
C ASN A 163 -10.86 -3.84 8.54
N GLY A 164 -9.68 -3.37 8.96
CA GLY A 164 -9.40 -3.06 10.36
C GLY A 164 -9.12 -4.30 11.21
N PRO A 165 -8.87 -4.14 12.52
CA PRO A 165 -8.78 -5.29 13.42
C PRO A 165 -10.10 -6.08 13.39
N PRO A 166 -10.07 -7.42 13.53
CA PRO A 166 -11.29 -8.21 13.60
C PRO A 166 -12.17 -7.66 14.73
N GLN A 167 -13.42 -7.31 14.40
CA GLN A 167 -14.43 -6.95 15.39
C GLN A 167 -14.58 -8.13 16.35
N GLN A 168 -14.17 -7.97 17.61
CA GLN A 168 -14.40 -8.95 18.66
C GLN A 168 -15.81 -8.86 19.21
#